data_AF-A0A3S0X5X0-F1
#
_entry.id   AF-A0A3S0X5X0-F1
#
_cell.length_a   1.000
_cell.length_b   1.000
_cell.length_c   1.000
_cell.angle_alpha   90.00
_cell.angle_beta   90.00
_cell.angle_gamma   90.00
#
_symmetry.space_group_name_H-M   'P 1'
#
loop_
_entity.id
_entity.type
_entity.pdbx_description
1 polymer ?
#
loop_
_entity_poly.entity_id
_entity_poly.type
_entity_poly.pdbx_seq_one_letter_code
_entity_poly.pdbx_strand_id
1 'polypeptide(L)' 'MKSQDIQNAEWVKEYIKEGDLAYNAMNYQQAIICYTSAIELDPKNKVAYFKRAMSFFWSHNFSLARKDRYILINLD' A
#
# COMPACT_ATOMS: atom_id res chain seq x y z
N MET A 1 24.39 -7.27 -2.66
CA MET A 1 23.07 -6.78 -2.20
C MET A 1 23.14 -6.67 -0.69
N LYS A 2 22.91 -5.48 -0.12
CA LYS A 2 23.14 -5.24 1.30
C LYS A 2 21.98 -5.83 2.08
N SER A 3 22.23 -6.46 3.23
CA SER A 3 21.24 -7.16 4.06
C SER A 3 19.99 -6.31 4.38
N GLN A 4 20.14 -4.99 4.39
CA GLN A 4 19.07 -4.01 4.53
C GLN A 4 18.03 -4.07 3.40
N ASP A 5 18.45 -4.29 2.15
CA ASP A 5 17.54 -4.34 0.99
C ASP A 5 16.61 -5.57 1.09
N ILE A 6 17.16 -6.69 1.57
CA ILE A 6 16.42 -7.93 1.81
C ILE A 6 15.44 -7.74 2.97
N GLN A 7 15.88 -7.12 4.07
CA GLN A 7 15.03 -6.85 5.23
C GLN A 7 13.88 -5.90 4.90
N ASN A 8 14.14 -4.83 4.13
CA ASN A 8 13.11 -3.91 3.67
C ASN A 8 12.09 -4.63 2.78
N ALA A 9 12.53 -5.52 1.89
CA ALA A 9 11.63 -6.30 1.04
C ALA A 9 10.70 -7.23 1.86
N GLU A 10 11.19 -7.82 2.95
CA GLU A 10 10.35 -8.63 3.84
C GLU A 10 9.35 -7.78 4.62
N TRP A 11 9.74 -6.60 5.12
CA TRP A 11 8.81 -5.68 5.77
C TRP A 11 7.74 -5.15 4.82
N VAL A 12 8.07 -4.87 3.56
CA VAL A 12 7.08 -4.49 2.53
C VAL A 12 6.01 -5.58 2.40
N LYS A 13 6.42 -6.85 2.32
CA LYS A 13 5.48 -7.97 2.23
C LYS A 13 4.61 -8.09 3.49
N GLU A 14 5.21 -7.93 4.66
CA GLU A 14 4.47 -8.02 5.93
C GLU A 14 3.42 -6.91 6.04
N TYR A 15 3.78 -5.66 5.73
CA TYR A 15 2.83 -4.55 5.73
C TYR A 15 1.70 -4.74 4.70
N ILE A 16 1.99 -5.29 3.51
CA ILE A 16 0.93 -5.62 2.54
C ILE A 16 -0.01 -6.68 3.15
N LYS A 17 0.53 -7.71 3.80
CA LYS A 17 -0.27 -8.78 4.41
C LYS A 17 -1.14 -8.26 5.56
N GLU A 18 -0.59 -7.44 6.46
CA GLU A 18 -1.36 -6.79 7.53
C GLU A 18 -2.45 -5.88 6.96
N GLY A 19 -2.13 -5.11 5.91
CA GLY A 19 -3.09 -4.27 5.23
C GLY A 19 -4.23 -5.08 4.61
N ASP A 20 -3.93 -6.24 4.03
CA ASP A 20 -4.94 -7.16 3.48
C ASP A 20 -5.87 -7.72 4.56
N LEU A 21 -5.33 -8.09 5.72
CA LEU A 21 -6.14 -8.52 6.86
C LEU A 21 -7.06 -7.40 7.34
N ALA A 22 -6.55 -6.18 7.47
CA ALA A 22 -7.35 -5.01 7.84
C ALA A 22 -8.42 -4.67 6.80
N TYR A 23 -8.09 -4.74 5.51
CA TYR A 23 -9.02 -4.50 4.41
C TYR A 23 -10.17 -5.53 4.41
N ASN A 24 -9.85 -6.81 4.60
CA ASN A 24 -10.84 -7.88 4.68
C ASN A 24 -11.75 -7.74 5.90
N ALA A 25 -11.24 -7.17 6.99
CA ALA A 25 -12.03 -6.79 8.16
C ALA A 25 -12.81 -5.47 7.98
N MET A 26 -12.85 -4.89 6.76
CA MET A 26 -13.43 -3.59 6.44
C MET A 26 -12.84 -2.41 7.24
N ASN A 27 -11.70 -2.61 7.90
CA ASN A 27 -10.96 -1.56 8.58
C ASN A 27 -10.03 -0.86 7.58
N TYR A 28 -10.64 -0.07 6.70
CA TYR A 28 -9.94 0.60 5.61
C TYR A 28 -8.90 1.63 6.10
N GLN A 29 -9.14 2.27 7.24
CA GLN A 29 -8.18 3.19 7.87
C GLN A 29 -6.87 2.46 8.21
N GLN A 30 -6.96 1.32 8.88
CA GLN A 30 -5.77 0.53 9.21
C GLN A 30 -5.10 -0.03 7.95
N ALA A 31 -5.88 -0.49 6.97
CA ALA A 31 -5.33 -0.94 5.69
C ALA A 31 -4.53 0.16 4.99
N ILE A 32 -5.03 1.41 4.99
CA ILE A 32 -4.32 2.57 4.43
C ILE A 32 -2.99 2.81 5.12
N ILE A 33 -2.93 2.70 6.45
CA ILE A 33 -1.70 2.87 7.23
C ILE A 33 -0.68 1.81 6.81
N CYS A 34 -1.07 0.53 6.84
CA CYS A 34 -0.17 -0.57 6.47
C CYS A 34 0.36 -0.42 5.03
N TYR A 35 -0.50 -0.13 4.05
CA TYR A 35 -0.04 0.07 2.68
C TYR A 35 0.83 1.32 2.51
N THR A 36 0.63 2.35 3.35
CA THR A 36 1.51 3.53 3.36
C THR A 36 2.90 3.17 3.86
N SER A 37 3.01 2.38 4.94
CA SER A 37 4.30 1.87 5.42
C SER A 37 5.03 1.03 4.36
N ALA A 38 4.29 0.21 3.60
CA ALA A 38 4.87 -0.54 2.48
C ALA A 38 5.41 0.39 1.37
N ILE A 39 4.71 1.49 1.06
CA ILE A 39 5.14 2.50 0.07
C ILE A 39 6.34 3.31 0.57
N GLU A 40 6.44 3.60 1.87
CA GLU A 40 7.59 4.31 2.43
C GLU A 40 8.88 3.47 2.33
N LEU A 41 8.77 2.15 2.47
CA LEU A 41 9.89 1.23 2.31
C LEU A 41 10.22 0.93 0.85
N ASP A 42 9.21 0.80 -0.01
CA ASP A 42 9.36 0.63 -1.45
C ASP A 42 8.42 1.58 -2.20
N PRO A 43 8.90 2.79 -2.54
CA PRO A 43 8.12 3.78 -3.27
C PRO A 43 7.74 3.36 -4.69
N LYS A 44 8.28 2.24 -5.19
CA LYS A 44 7.96 1.67 -6.50
C LYS A 44 7.01 0.48 -6.42
N ASN A 45 6.47 0.18 -5.24
CA ASN A 45 5.60 -0.97 -5.07
C ASN A 45 4.19 -0.74 -5.66
N LYS A 46 3.99 -1.16 -6.91
CA LYS A 46 2.68 -1.06 -7.61
C LYS A 46 1.55 -1.74 -6.83
N VAL A 47 1.83 -2.85 -6.14
CA VAL A 47 0.82 -3.59 -5.36
C VAL A 47 0.33 -2.75 -4.19
N ALA A 48 1.23 -2.10 -3.44
CA ALA A 48 0.86 -1.26 -2.32
C ALA A 48 0.02 -0.03 -2.74
N TYR A 49 0.38 0.65 -3.84
CA TYR A 49 -0.45 1.74 -4.38
C TYR A 49 -1.84 1.28 -4.81
N PHE A 50 -1.92 0.14 -5.51
CA PHE A 50 -3.21 -0.41 -5.94
C PHE A 50 -4.11 -0.72 -4.73
N LYS A 51 -3.57 -1.41 -3.73
CA LYS A 51 -4.32 -1.79 -2.54
C LYS A 51 -4.73 -0.57 -1.70
N ARG A 52 -3.84 0.43 -1.55
CA ARG A 52 -4.17 1.69 -0.87
C ARG A 52 -5.26 2.48 -1.61
N ALA A 53 -5.21 2.52 -2.94
CA ALA A 53 -6.26 3.13 -3.75
C ALA A 53 -7.63 2.46 -3.51
N MET A 54 -7.66 1.13 -3.40
CA MET A 54 -8.88 0.39 -3.07
C MET A 54 -9.39 0.73 -1.66
N SER A 55 -8.52 0.75 -0.65
CA SER A 55 -8.92 1.15 0.71
C SER A 55 -9.44 2.59 0.78
N PHE A 56 -8.82 3.52 0.05
CA PHE A 56 -9.35 4.88 -0.08
C PHE A 56 -10.73 4.90 -0.76
N PHE A 57 -10.94 4.09 -1.79
CA PHE A 57 -12.22 4.01 -2.48
C PHE A 57 -13.34 3.52 -1.54
N TRP A 58 -13.10 2.44 -0.79
CA TRP A 58 -14.09 1.88 0.13
C TRP A 58 -14.29 2.71 1.40
N SER A 59 -13.32 3.54 1.78
CA SER A 59 -13.49 4.57 2.82
C SER A 59 -14.07 5.88 2.31
N HIS A 60 -14.58 5.92 1.07
CA HIS A 60 -15.14 7.10 0.40
C HIS A 60 -14.17 8.28 0.18
N ASN A 61 -12.86 8.04 0.31
CA ASN A 61 -11.78 8.99 0.05
C ASN A 61 -11.39 9.00 -1.44
N PHE A 62 -12.33 9.36 -2.31
CA PHE A 62 -12.17 9.20 -3.77
C PHE A 62 -11.05 10.06 -4.38
N SER A 63 -10.74 11.21 -3.80
CA SER A 63 -9.64 12.08 -4.26
C SER A 63 -8.29 11.38 -4.11
N LEU A 64 -8.05 10.76 -2.95
CA LEU A 64 -6.83 10.01 -2.67
C LEU A 64 -6.77 8.71 -3.49
N ALA A 65 -7.89 8.00 -3.66
CA ALA A 65 -7.96 6.83 -4.53
C ALA A 65 -7.61 7.15 -5.99
N ARG A 66 -8.03 8.32 -6.50
CA ARG A 66 -7.65 8.79 -7.84
C ARG A 66 -6.16 9.11 -7.93
N LYS A 67 -5.62 9.77 -6.90
CA LYS A 67 -4.18 10.10 -6.83
C LYS A 67 -3.31 8.85 -6.88
N ASP A 68 -3.62 7.83 -6.08
CA ASP A 68 -2.85 6.58 -6.08
C ASP A 68 -2.98 5.83 -7.42
N ARG A 69 -4.17 5.83 -8.05
CA ARG A 69 -4.33 5.26 -9.39
C ARG A 69 -3.51 5.99 -10.45
N TYR A 70 -3.43 7.31 -10.37
CA TYR A 70 -2.56 8.09 -11.27
C TYR A 70 -1.09 7.72 -11.06
N ILE A 71 -0.63 7.61 -9.82
CA ILE A 71 0.74 7.17 -9.52
C ILE A 71 0.97 5.77 -10.10
N LEU A 72 0.08 4.82 -9.83
CA LEU A 72 0.19 3.43 -10.30
C LEU A 72 0.41 3.30 -11.81
N ILE A 73 -0.32 4.09 -12.61
CA ILE A 73 -0.24 4.05 -14.08
C ILE A 73 1.06 4.67 -14.61
N ASN A 74 1.61 5.66 -13.90
CA ASN A 74 2.82 6.37 -14.30
C ASN A 74 4.09 5.83 -13.63
N LEU A 75 3.97 4.75 -12.87
CA LEU A 75 5.09 4.13 -12.18
C LEU A 75 5.77 3.14 -13.13
N ASP A 76 7.06 3.35 -13.41
CA ASP A 76 7.87 2.49 -14.29
C ASP A 76 8.20 1.15 -13.64
#